data_AF-A0A6N2HFU6-F1
#
_entry.id   AF-A0A6N2HFU6-F1
#
_cell.length_a   1.000
_cell.length_b   1.000
_cell.length_c   1.000
_cell.angle_alpha   90.00
_cell.angle_beta   90.00
_cell.angle_gamma   90.00
#
_symmetry.space_group_name_H-M   'P 1'
#
loop_
_entity.id
_entity.type
_entity.pdbx_description
1 polymer ?
#
loop_
_entity_poly.entity_id
_entity_poly.type
_entity_poly.pdbx_seq_one_letter_code
_entity_poly.pdbx_strand_id
1 'polypeptide(L)'
;MAVGLLGSAPYLLDGGRSDASNGAQRPRSTVRVTPAPAPTPTQLRAEINVPSRGTGSFVTADAGRAKVGQGPRLLRYVVEVEAGLEISPAEAANEIADILAAPRGWTRNHAYSFQLVGAGAHHDLTVKIATPGTADALCWAGIHQDTKGEYNCEVPDGVVVNLKRWVEGSPTFDGPIHDYRALIINHEIGHFLGHGHMTCAGPGQLAPVMMQQIKGLHGCTANAWPYDKNGRLVSGPHVT
;
A
#
# COMPACT_ATOMS: atom_id res chain seq x y z
N MET A 1 58.98 29.67 11.15
CA MET A 1 60.03 30.10 12.10
C MET A 1 59.37 30.19 13.47
N ALA A 2 59.81 29.59 14.58
CA ALA A 2 60.98 28.80 14.97
C ALA A 2 60.49 27.78 16.05
N VAL A 3 60.91 26.51 16.07
CA VAL A 3 62.00 25.90 16.92
C VAL A 3 61.87 26.28 18.40
N GLY A 4 61.90 25.42 19.43
CA GLY A 4 62.24 24.00 19.68
C GLY A 4 61.76 23.70 21.13
N LEU A 5 62.16 22.71 21.91
CA LEU A 5 63.20 21.68 21.87
C LEU A 5 62.77 20.54 22.84
N LEU A 6 63.48 19.42 22.68
CA LEU A 6 63.34 18.10 23.31
C LEU A 6 63.54 18.05 24.83
N GLY A 7 63.04 16.97 25.44
CA GLY A 7 63.50 16.46 26.73
C GLY A 7 62.94 15.06 27.04
N SER A 8 63.79 14.05 27.01
CA SER A 8 63.45 12.62 27.12
C SER A 8 63.80 12.03 28.51
N ALA A 9 62.87 11.24 29.07
CA ALA A 9 63.06 9.97 29.79
C ALA A 9 63.82 9.97 31.17
N PRO A 10 63.92 8.85 31.92
CA PRO A 10 62.95 7.77 32.24
C PRO A 10 62.98 7.34 33.75
N TYR A 11 62.21 6.29 34.09
CA TYR A 11 62.54 5.20 35.04
C TYR A 11 62.06 5.18 36.51
N LEU A 12 61.40 4.03 36.80
CA LEU A 12 61.46 3.13 37.97
C LEU A 12 60.33 3.17 39.03
N LEU A 13 59.48 2.14 38.90
CA LEU A 13 59.26 1.04 39.86
C LEU A 13 58.99 1.39 41.34
N ASP A 14 57.77 1.08 41.77
CA ASP A 14 57.41 -0.10 42.58
C ASP A 14 56.50 0.21 43.77
N GLY A 15 55.57 -0.71 44.01
CA GLY A 15 55.12 -1.07 45.35
C GLY A 15 54.03 -0.22 46.01
N GLY A 16 52.96 -0.89 46.42
CA GLY A 16 52.44 -0.67 47.78
C GLY A 16 50.99 -0.24 47.90
N ARG A 17 50.14 -1.25 48.15
CA ARG A 17 48.76 -1.22 48.65
C ARG A 17 48.50 -0.28 49.84
N SER A 18 47.27 0.26 49.84
CA SER A 18 46.29 0.36 50.96
C SER A 18 46.70 1.16 52.22
N ASP A 19 45.89 1.99 52.88
CA ASP A 19 44.44 2.22 52.91
C ASP A 19 44.18 3.58 53.60
N ALA A 20 42.92 4.01 53.56
CA ALA A 20 42.24 4.89 54.52
C ALA A 20 42.14 6.40 54.22
N SER A 21 40.98 6.73 53.64
CA SER A 21 39.95 7.58 54.25
C SER A 21 39.99 9.12 54.11
N ASN A 22 38.86 9.59 53.56
CA ASN A 22 38.15 10.86 53.76
C ASN A 22 38.70 12.16 53.15
N GLY A 23 38.21 12.46 51.94
CA GLY A 23 38.14 13.80 51.38
C GLY A 23 36.83 13.98 50.61
N ALA A 24 36.02 14.94 51.04
CA ALA A 24 34.60 15.13 50.70
C ALA A 24 34.29 15.33 49.20
N GLN A 25 33.23 14.66 48.71
CA GLN A 25 32.56 15.00 47.45
C GLN A 25 31.12 15.47 47.72
N ARG A 26 30.80 16.69 47.24
CA ARG A 26 29.45 17.28 47.26
C ARG A 26 28.46 16.32 46.58
N PRO A 27 27.27 16.07 47.14
CA PRO A 27 26.25 15.34 46.40
C PRO A 27 25.70 16.21 45.26
N ARG A 28 25.79 15.69 44.03
CA ARG A 28 25.00 16.16 42.89
C ARG A 28 23.53 15.90 43.20
N SER A 29 22.73 16.96 43.29
CA SER A 29 21.27 16.84 43.29
C SER A 29 20.82 16.25 41.95
N THR A 30 20.41 14.99 41.96
CA THR A 30 19.76 14.35 40.83
C THR A 30 18.31 14.83 40.76
N VAL A 31 18.02 15.72 39.81
CA VAL A 31 16.64 16.06 39.48
C VAL A 31 15.99 14.82 38.86
N ARG A 32 15.07 14.22 39.60
CA ARG A 32 14.24 13.11 39.12
C ARG A 32 13.24 13.67 38.11
N VAL A 33 13.52 13.49 36.82
CA VAL A 33 12.54 13.77 35.76
C VAL A 33 11.50 12.66 35.79
N THR A 34 10.31 12.98 36.28
CA THR A 34 9.13 12.11 36.16
C THR A 34 8.78 11.98 34.67
N PRO A 35 8.62 10.77 34.10
CA PRO A 35 8.17 10.64 32.72
C PRO A 35 6.75 11.21 32.60
N ALA A 36 6.56 12.15 31.67
CA ALA A 36 5.21 12.55 31.26
C ALA A 36 4.51 11.33 30.65
N PRO A 37 3.22 11.10 30.94
CA PRO A 37 2.48 10.01 30.30
C PRO A 37 2.51 10.19 28.79
N ALA A 38 2.87 9.13 28.06
CA ALA A 38 2.83 9.11 26.61
C ALA A 38 1.41 9.46 26.13
N PRO A 39 1.26 10.28 25.07
CA PRO A 39 -0.06 10.53 24.51
C PRO A 39 -0.63 9.19 24.05
N THR A 40 -1.78 8.82 24.62
CA THR A 40 -2.63 7.74 24.10
C THR A 40 -2.97 8.09 22.65
N PRO A 41 -2.90 7.17 21.68
CA PRO A 41 -3.38 7.46 20.34
C PRO A 41 -4.90 7.57 20.39
N THR A 42 -5.41 8.78 20.61
CA THR A 42 -6.83 9.09 20.45
C THR A 42 -7.10 9.27 18.96
N GLN A 43 -7.29 8.16 18.26
CA GLN A 43 -8.28 8.05 17.19
C GLN A 43 -8.76 6.60 17.18
N LEU A 44 -9.85 6.30 17.90
CA LEU A 44 -10.79 5.31 17.37
C LEU A 44 -11.23 5.90 16.02
N ARG A 45 -10.58 5.50 14.92
CA ARG A 45 -11.26 5.54 13.63
C ARG A 45 -12.50 4.68 13.85
N ALA A 46 -13.68 5.24 13.64
CA ALA A 46 -14.87 4.41 13.51
C ALA A 46 -14.51 3.34 12.46
N GLU A 47 -14.51 2.07 12.86
CA GLU A 47 -14.28 0.98 11.92
C GLU A 47 -15.42 1.05 10.90
N ILE A 48 -15.08 1.28 9.64
CA ILE A 48 -16.06 1.30 8.55
C ILE A 48 -16.74 -0.06 8.53
N ASN A 49 -18.07 -0.07 8.60
CA ASN A 49 -18.81 -1.32 8.58
C ASN A 49 -18.70 -2.02 7.22
N VAL A 50 -18.46 -3.34 7.23
CA VAL A 50 -18.42 -4.19 6.03
C VAL A 50 -19.61 -5.16 6.08
N PRO A 51 -20.82 -4.74 5.66
CA PRO A 51 -21.95 -5.64 5.59
C PRO A 51 -21.71 -6.71 4.52
N SER A 52 -22.18 -7.94 4.77
CA SER A 52 -22.00 -9.07 3.84
C SER A 52 -22.74 -8.87 2.51
N ARG A 53 -23.82 -8.07 2.50
CA ARG A 53 -24.59 -7.68 1.31
C ARG A 53 -25.05 -6.24 1.42
N GLY A 54 -25.06 -5.56 0.27
CA GLY A 54 -25.57 -4.20 0.11
C GLY A 54 -26.83 -4.16 -0.76
N THR A 55 -27.10 -2.99 -1.33
CA THR A 55 -28.31 -2.73 -2.10
C THR A 55 -28.26 -3.24 -3.54
N GLY A 56 -27.07 -3.54 -4.06
CA GLY A 56 -26.82 -3.86 -5.48
C GLY A 56 -26.93 -2.66 -6.43
N SER A 57 -27.27 -1.47 -5.92
CA SER A 57 -27.32 -0.21 -6.68
C SER A 57 -26.08 0.63 -6.43
N PHE A 58 -25.69 1.48 -7.37
CA PHE A 58 -24.40 2.18 -7.36
C PHE A 58 -24.56 3.69 -7.49
N VAL A 59 -23.66 4.41 -6.82
CA VAL A 59 -23.48 5.86 -6.96
C VAL A 59 -22.16 6.11 -7.67
N THR A 60 -22.23 6.74 -8.84
CA THR A 60 -21.04 7.20 -9.57
C THR A 60 -20.45 8.43 -8.90
N ALA A 61 -19.13 8.43 -8.73
CA ALA A 61 -18.41 9.54 -8.14
C ALA A 61 -18.51 10.79 -9.04
N ASP A 62 -18.90 11.92 -8.44
CA ASP A 62 -18.73 13.23 -9.05
C ASP A 62 -17.30 13.73 -8.79
N ALA A 63 -16.36 13.14 -9.52
CA ALA A 63 -14.94 13.48 -9.43
C ALA A 63 -14.29 13.41 -10.81
N GLY A 64 -13.34 14.29 -11.06
CA GLY A 64 -12.55 14.31 -12.29
C GLY A 64 -11.09 14.62 -12.01
N ARG A 65 -10.21 14.10 -12.86
CA ARG A 65 -8.77 14.43 -12.85
C ARG A 65 -8.28 14.70 -14.26
N ALA A 66 -7.19 15.47 -14.34
CA ALA A 66 -6.42 15.59 -15.57
C ALA A 66 -5.87 14.20 -15.97
N LYS A 67 -5.66 14.01 -17.27
CA LYS A 67 -5.01 12.82 -17.81
C LYS A 67 -3.63 12.63 -17.18
N VAL A 68 -3.31 11.41 -16.78
CA VAL A 68 -1.99 10.99 -16.29
C VAL A 68 -1.36 9.96 -17.22
N GLY A 69 -0.02 9.96 -17.29
CA GLY A 69 0.72 9.16 -18.25
C GLY A 69 0.80 9.78 -19.65
N GLN A 70 1.74 9.29 -20.44
CA GLN A 70 2.03 9.78 -21.80
C GLN A 70 1.70 8.74 -22.88
N GLY A 71 1.18 7.57 -22.49
CA GLY A 71 0.90 6.51 -23.43
C GLY A 71 -0.25 6.83 -24.38
N PRO A 72 -0.19 6.36 -25.63
CA PRO A 72 -1.17 6.68 -26.67
C PRO A 72 -2.55 6.07 -26.41
N ARG A 73 -2.61 4.96 -25.67
CA ARG A 73 -3.87 4.32 -25.28
C ARG A 73 -4.41 4.99 -24.02
N LEU A 74 -5.34 5.94 -24.23
CA LEU A 74 -6.07 6.58 -23.15
C LEU A 74 -7.21 5.67 -22.66
N LEU A 75 -7.26 5.46 -21.35
CA LEU A 75 -8.35 4.79 -20.65
C LEU A 75 -9.04 5.78 -19.71
N ARG A 76 -10.25 6.18 -20.08
CA ARG A 76 -11.15 6.96 -19.23
C ARG A 76 -11.89 6.01 -18.31
N TYR A 77 -12.02 6.37 -17.05
CA TYR A 77 -12.73 5.55 -16.10
C TYR A 77 -13.58 6.39 -15.16
N VAL A 78 -14.66 5.77 -14.71
CA VAL A 78 -15.47 6.27 -13.60
C VAL A 78 -15.27 5.34 -12.41
N VAL A 79 -15.54 5.87 -11.21
CA VAL A 79 -15.59 5.07 -9.99
C VAL A 79 -17.01 5.07 -9.48
N GLU A 80 -17.49 3.89 -9.11
CA GLU A 80 -18.82 3.70 -8.56
C GLU A 80 -18.72 2.98 -7.22
N VAL A 81 -19.51 3.41 -6.25
CA VAL A 81 -19.58 2.79 -4.94
C VAL A 81 -21.01 2.33 -4.70
N GLU A 82 -21.18 1.10 -4.20
CA GLU A 82 -22.49 0.58 -3.85
C GLU A 82 -23.20 1.51 -2.85
N ALA A 83 -24.46 1.79 -3.10
CA ALA A 83 -25.24 2.73 -2.30
C ALA A 83 -25.47 2.18 -0.89
N GLY A 84 -25.35 3.05 0.11
CA GLY A 84 -25.53 2.73 1.53
C GLY A 84 -24.24 2.38 2.28
N LEU A 85 -23.08 2.43 1.63
CA LEU A 85 -21.78 2.23 2.26
C LEU A 85 -21.25 3.51 2.93
N GLU A 86 -20.45 3.34 3.98
CA GLU A 86 -19.73 4.43 4.67
C GLU A 86 -18.44 4.83 3.91
N ILE A 87 -18.43 4.64 2.59
CA ILE A 87 -17.35 5.02 1.69
C ILE A 87 -17.84 6.18 0.82
N SER A 88 -17.13 7.30 0.86
CA SER A 88 -17.39 8.41 -0.04
C SER A 88 -16.98 8.04 -1.47
N PRO A 89 -17.90 8.10 -2.47
CA PRO A 89 -17.55 7.83 -3.86
C PRO A 89 -16.45 8.74 -4.38
N ALA A 90 -16.48 10.04 -4.03
CA ALA A 90 -15.50 11.01 -4.47
C ALA A 90 -14.12 10.76 -3.83
N GLU A 91 -14.05 10.40 -2.54
CA GLU A 91 -12.77 10.10 -1.88
C GLU A 91 -12.16 8.81 -2.44
N ALA A 92 -12.96 7.76 -2.64
CA ALA A 92 -12.50 6.54 -3.28
C ALA A 92 -11.98 6.79 -4.70
N ALA A 93 -12.71 7.60 -5.49
CA ALA A 93 -12.29 7.98 -6.84
C ALA A 93 -10.96 8.74 -6.85
N ASN A 94 -10.78 9.66 -5.91
CA ASN A 94 -9.53 10.41 -5.76
C ASN A 94 -8.36 9.49 -5.38
N GLU A 95 -8.57 8.55 -4.45
CA GLU A 95 -7.54 7.57 -4.06
C GLU A 95 -7.14 6.66 -5.23
N ILE A 96 -8.12 6.16 -5.99
CA ILE A 96 -7.86 5.36 -7.21
C ILE A 96 -7.10 6.19 -8.25
N ALA A 97 -7.43 7.48 -8.40
CA ALA A 97 -6.71 8.35 -9.31
C ALA A 97 -5.26 8.57 -8.90
N ASP A 98 -4.98 8.73 -7.61
CA ASP A 98 -3.62 8.85 -7.10
C ASP A 98 -2.84 7.54 -7.31
N ILE A 99 -3.48 6.38 -7.13
CA ILE A 99 -2.88 5.07 -7.43
C ILE A 99 -2.50 4.96 -8.91
N LEU A 100 -3.41 5.28 -9.84
CA LEU A 100 -3.16 5.18 -11.27
C LEU A 100 -2.18 6.25 -11.80
N ALA A 101 -2.03 7.35 -11.08
CA ALA A 101 -1.05 8.40 -11.34
C ALA A 101 0.35 8.09 -10.78
N ALA A 102 0.48 7.09 -9.89
CA ALA A 102 1.71 6.86 -9.16
C ALA A 102 2.90 6.50 -10.10
N PRO A 103 4.13 7.00 -9.83
CA PRO A 103 5.30 6.75 -10.69
C PRO A 103 5.71 5.28 -10.87
N ARG A 104 5.26 4.41 -9.96
CA ARG A 104 5.48 2.96 -9.97
C ARG A 104 4.32 2.17 -10.58
N GLY A 105 3.25 2.86 -11.00
CA GLY A 105 2.05 2.29 -11.61
C GLY A 105 2.18 2.01 -13.11
N TRP A 106 1.06 1.64 -13.73
CA TRP A 106 1.01 1.18 -15.13
C TRP A 106 1.36 2.23 -16.18
N THR A 107 1.31 3.52 -15.86
CA THR A 107 1.71 4.60 -16.79
C THR A 107 3.22 4.60 -17.09
N ARG A 108 4.03 3.89 -16.30
CA ARG A 108 5.50 3.89 -16.38
C ARG A 108 6.06 3.31 -17.68
N ASN A 109 5.36 2.39 -18.35
CA ASN A 109 5.81 1.82 -19.63
C ASN A 109 5.47 2.70 -20.85
N HIS A 110 4.82 3.86 -20.64
CA HIS A 110 4.36 4.74 -21.72
C HIS A 110 3.45 4.07 -22.76
N ALA A 111 2.81 2.93 -22.44
CA ALA A 111 1.80 2.31 -23.29
C ALA A 111 0.41 2.87 -23.02
N TYR A 112 0.14 3.22 -21.76
CA TYR A 112 -1.18 3.63 -21.28
C TYR A 112 -1.17 5.05 -20.68
N SER A 113 -2.32 5.71 -20.78
CA SER A 113 -2.66 6.89 -19.98
C SER A 113 -4.05 6.72 -19.38
N PHE A 114 -4.29 7.33 -18.22
CA PHE A 114 -5.54 7.20 -17.49
C PHE A 114 -6.18 8.57 -17.25
N GLN A 115 -7.51 8.62 -17.22
CA GLN A 115 -8.23 9.83 -16.85
C GLN A 115 -9.49 9.48 -16.06
N LEU A 116 -9.56 9.92 -14.81
CA LEU A 116 -10.80 9.89 -14.03
C LEU A 116 -11.77 10.91 -14.63
N VAL A 117 -12.94 10.44 -15.02
CA VAL A 117 -14.05 11.27 -15.50
C VAL A 117 -15.24 11.15 -14.55
N GLY A 118 -16.09 12.18 -14.53
CA GLY A 118 -17.26 12.22 -13.64
C GLY A 118 -18.48 11.48 -14.22
N ALA A 119 -19.56 11.48 -13.44
CA ALA A 119 -20.82 10.86 -13.82
C ALA A 119 -21.35 11.35 -15.19
N GLY A 120 -21.86 10.43 -15.99
CA GLY A 120 -22.42 10.71 -17.32
C GLY A 120 -21.40 10.99 -18.43
N ALA A 121 -20.10 11.06 -18.11
CA ALA A 121 -19.05 11.18 -19.12
C ALA A 121 -18.79 9.85 -19.83
N HIS A 122 -18.39 9.92 -21.10
CA HIS A 122 -17.91 8.76 -21.85
C HIS A 122 -16.66 8.17 -21.17
N HIS A 123 -16.69 6.88 -20.88
CA HIS A 123 -15.62 6.13 -20.23
C HIS A 123 -15.42 4.76 -20.88
N ASP A 124 -14.22 4.20 -20.69
CA ASP A 124 -13.77 2.93 -21.25
C ASP A 124 -13.82 1.79 -20.23
N LEU A 125 -13.84 2.10 -18.93
CA LEU A 125 -14.04 1.13 -17.85
C LEU A 125 -14.69 1.74 -16.60
N THR A 126 -15.29 0.88 -15.77
CA THR A 126 -15.83 1.24 -14.45
C THR A 126 -15.06 0.54 -13.34
N VAL A 127 -14.69 1.26 -12.28
CA VAL A 127 -14.18 0.69 -11.03
C VAL A 127 -15.31 0.68 -10.00
N LYS A 128 -15.87 -0.49 -9.69
CA LYS A 128 -16.97 -0.64 -8.71
C LYS A 128 -16.44 -1.09 -7.36
N ILE A 129 -16.79 -0.41 -6.27
CA ILE A 129 -16.58 -0.90 -4.90
C ILE A 129 -17.92 -1.42 -4.38
N ALA A 130 -17.96 -2.70 -4.01
CA ALA A 130 -19.20 -3.40 -3.63
C ALA A 130 -19.00 -4.31 -2.43
N THR A 131 -20.05 -4.50 -1.63
CA THR A 131 -20.09 -5.51 -0.54
C THR A 131 -19.73 -6.91 -1.06
N PRO A 132 -19.22 -7.81 -0.20
CA PRO A 132 -18.81 -9.15 -0.59
C PRO A 132 -19.82 -9.90 -1.47
N GLY A 133 -21.10 -9.94 -1.06
CA GLY A 133 -22.13 -10.64 -1.81
C GLY A 133 -22.51 -9.97 -3.13
N THR A 134 -22.43 -8.64 -3.22
CA THR A 134 -22.64 -7.92 -4.50
C THR A 134 -21.44 -8.13 -5.43
N ALA A 135 -20.22 -8.12 -4.89
CA ALA A 135 -19.02 -8.43 -5.67
C ALA A 135 -19.07 -9.85 -6.25
N ASP A 136 -19.44 -10.86 -5.45
CA ASP A 136 -19.67 -12.23 -5.93
C ASP A 136 -20.65 -12.29 -7.10
N ALA A 137 -21.79 -11.60 -6.98
CA ALA A 137 -22.81 -11.59 -8.02
C ALA A 137 -22.31 -10.94 -9.33
N LEU A 138 -21.58 -9.82 -9.23
CA LEU A 138 -21.01 -9.12 -10.38
C LEU A 138 -19.92 -9.94 -11.06
N CYS A 139 -19.00 -10.52 -10.29
CA CYS A 139 -17.94 -11.38 -10.82
C CYS A 139 -18.49 -12.66 -11.47
N TRP A 140 -19.52 -13.26 -10.86
CA TRP A 140 -20.21 -14.41 -11.46
C TRP A 140 -20.89 -14.04 -12.79
N ALA A 141 -21.61 -12.92 -12.83
CA ALA A 141 -22.30 -12.47 -14.03
C ALA A 141 -21.32 -12.10 -15.16
N GLY A 142 -20.18 -11.47 -14.83
CA GLY A 142 -19.20 -11.02 -15.82
C GLY A 142 -18.31 -12.14 -16.35
N ILE A 143 -17.78 -12.98 -15.45
CA ILE A 143 -16.73 -13.95 -15.78
C ILE A 143 -16.94 -15.35 -15.17
N HIS A 144 -18.12 -15.64 -14.59
CA HIS A 144 -18.43 -16.93 -13.95
C HIS A 144 -17.46 -17.31 -12.82
N GLN A 145 -16.91 -16.31 -12.12
CA GLN A 145 -16.00 -16.52 -10.99
C GLN A 145 -16.74 -16.38 -9.65
N ASP A 146 -16.65 -17.43 -8.82
CA ASP A 146 -17.04 -17.38 -7.41
C ASP A 146 -15.88 -16.81 -6.57
N THR A 147 -16.05 -15.59 -6.03
CA THR A 147 -15.03 -14.95 -5.19
C THR A 147 -15.11 -15.37 -3.72
N LYS A 148 -16.15 -16.12 -3.35
CA LYS A 148 -16.45 -16.55 -1.98
C LYS A 148 -16.53 -15.40 -0.99
N GLY A 149 -16.90 -14.22 -1.45
CA GLY A 149 -16.92 -12.98 -0.67
C GLY A 149 -15.53 -12.44 -0.30
N GLU A 150 -14.45 -12.97 -0.87
CA GLU A 150 -13.08 -12.63 -0.45
C GLU A 150 -12.25 -11.91 -1.53
N TYR A 151 -12.57 -12.06 -2.82
CA TYR A 151 -11.72 -11.55 -3.89
C TYR A 151 -12.36 -10.44 -4.70
N ASN A 152 -11.51 -9.68 -5.37
CA ASN A 152 -11.89 -8.76 -6.44
C ASN A 152 -11.94 -9.55 -7.77
N CYS A 153 -12.38 -8.90 -8.84
CA CYS A 153 -12.26 -9.44 -10.18
C CYS A 153 -12.20 -8.32 -11.23
N GLU A 154 -11.57 -8.62 -12.36
CA GLU A 154 -11.81 -7.94 -13.63
C GLU A 154 -13.06 -8.55 -14.29
N VAL A 155 -13.85 -7.70 -14.91
CA VAL A 155 -15.07 -8.04 -15.67
C VAL A 155 -15.02 -7.29 -17.00
N PRO A 156 -15.79 -7.69 -18.03
CA PRO A 156 -15.64 -7.13 -19.38
C PRO A 156 -15.62 -5.59 -19.48
N ASP A 157 -16.37 -4.91 -18.61
CA ASP A 157 -16.49 -3.43 -18.61
C ASP A 157 -15.72 -2.75 -17.47
N GLY A 158 -14.79 -3.45 -16.79
CA GLY A 158 -13.91 -2.86 -15.79
C GLY A 158 -13.54 -3.78 -14.63
N VAL A 159 -13.61 -3.26 -13.41
CA VAL A 159 -13.12 -3.98 -12.22
C VAL A 159 -14.11 -3.88 -11.07
N VAL A 160 -14.24 -4.97 -10.32
CA VAL A 160 -15.06 -5.07 -9.12
C VAL A 160 -14.14 -5.25 -7.93
N VAL A 161 -14.14 -4.26 -7.05
CA VAL A 161 -13.40 -4.22 -5.79
C VAL A 161 -14.33 -4.64 -4.66
N ASN A 162 -13.95 -5.70 -3.96
CA ASN A 162 -14.65 -6.16 -2.78
C ASN A 162 -14.41 -5.21 -1.61
N LEU A 163 -15.48 -4.70 -1.00
CA LEU A 163 -15.44 -3.73 0.09
C LEU A 163 -14.62 -4.23 1.28
N LYS A 164 -14.71 -5.53 1.60
CA LYS A 164 -13.92 -6.15 2.67
C LYS A 164 -12.43 -5.95 2.41
N ARG A 165 -12.00 -6.12 1.16
CA ARG A 165 -10.61 -5.91 0.73
C ARG A 165 -10.23 -4.43 0.74
N TRP A 166 -11.14 -3.55 0.35
CA TRP A 166 -10.93 -2.11 0.40
C TRP A 166 -10.78 -1.56 1.84
N VAL A 167 -11.52 -2.12 2.80
CA VAL A 167 -11.58 -1.62 4.18
C VAL A 167 -10.57 -2.33 5.10
N GLU A 168 -10.57 -3.66 5.10
CA GLU A 168 -9.83 -4.49 6.06
C GLU A 168 -8.47 -4.93 5.52
N GLY A 169 -8.28 -4.90 4.21
CA GLY A 169 -7.08 -5.39 3.56
C GLY A 169 -7.03 -6.91 3.44
N SER A 170 -5.83 -7.48 3.62
CA SER A 170 -5.59 -8.93 3.59
C SER A 170 -4.72 -9.35 4.77
N PRO A 171 -4.99 -10.53 5.37
CA PRO A 171 -4.16 -11.06 6.46
C PRO A 171 -2.73 -11.42 6.03
N THR A 172 -2.44 -11.49 4.73
CA THR A 172 -1.10 -11.80 4.19
C THR A 172 -0.37 -10.57 3.64
N PHE A 173 -0.93 -9.38 3.87
CA PHE A 173 -0.33 -8.11 3.47
C PHE A 173 -0.14 -7.22 4.69
N ASP A 174 1.11 -7.11 5.11
CA ASP A 174 1.50 -6.52 6.40
C ASP A 174 1.61 -4.97 6.32
N GLY A 175 1.38 -4.41 5.14
CA GLY A 175 1.49 -2.97 4.88
C GLY A 175 0.24 -2.17 5.23
N PRO A 176 0.32 -0.83 5.18
CA PRO A 176 -0.82 0.04 5.39
C PRO A 176 -1.99 -0.24 4.42
N ILE A 177 -3.21 0.04 4.84
CA ILE A 177 -4.41 -0.19 4.01
C ILE A 177 -4.36 0.52 2.65
N HIS A 178 -3.76 1.71 2.56
CA HIS A 178 -3.61 2.42 1.28
C HIS A 178 -2.68 1.68 0.29
N ASP A 179 -1.64 1.03 0.79
CA ASP A 179 -0.77 0.20 -0.04
C ASP A 179 -1.52 -1.06 -0.49
N TYR A 180 -2.37 -1.64 0.36
CA TYR A 180 -3.20 -2.75 -0.06
C TYR A 180 -4.26 -2.35 -1.10
N ARG A 181 -4.86 -1.15 -0.98
CA ARG A 181 -5.74 -0.59 -2.01
C ARG A 181 -5.00 -0.40 -3.34
N ALA A 182 -3.77 0.10 -3.29
CA ALA A 182 -2.92 0.18 -4.47
C ALA A 182 -2.65 -1.20 -5.08
N LEU A 183 -2.39 -2.23 -4.27
CA LEU A 183 -2.20 -3.61 -4.73
C LEU A 183 -3.43 -4.10 -5.50
N ILE A 184 -4.62 -4.05 -4.89
CA ILE A 184 -5.82 -4.62 -5.50
C ILE A 184 -6.24 -3.85 -6.76
N ILE A 185 -6.12 -2.52 -6.77
CA ILE A 185 -6.40 -1.72 -7.97
C ILE A 185 -5.40 -2.06 -9.07
N ASN A 186 -4.10 -2.10 -8.77
CA ASN A 186 -3.11 -2.42 -9.80
C ASN A 186 -3.24 -3.86 -10.31
N HIS A 187 -3.67 -4.81 -9.48
CA HIS A 187 -3.91 -6.20 -9.87
C HIS A 187 -5.05 -6.30 -10.89
N GLU A 188 -6.24 -5.79 -10.54
CA GLU A 188 -7.41 -5.90 -11.43
C GLU A 188 -7.25 -5.04 -12.69
N ILE A 189 -6.66 -3.85 -12.58
CA ILE A 189 -6.31 -3.06 -13.77
C ILE A 189 -5.25 -3.79 -14.60
N GLY A 190 -4.32 -4.51 -13.98
CA GLY A 190 -3.38 -5.37 -14.69
C GLY A 190 -4.09 -6.41 -15.55
N HIS A 191 -5.12 -7.08 -15.02
CA HIS A 191 -5.98 -7.98 -15.80
C HIS A 191 -6.66 -7.27 -16.96
N PHE A 192 -7.26 -6.10 -16.72
CA PHE A 192 -7.92 -5.31 -17.77
C PHE A 192 -6.96 -4.90 -18.89
N LEU A 193 -5.68 -4.66 -18.56
CA LEU A 193 -4.62 -4.35 -19.51
C LEU A 193 -4.07 -5.59 -20.25
N GLY A 194 -4.52 -6.80 -19.89
CA GLY A 194 -4.14 -8.07 -20.51
C GLY A 194 -3.03 -8.84 -19.79
N HIS A 195 -2.69 -8.48 -18.54
CA HIS A 195 -1.71 -9.22 -17.76
C HIS A 195 -2.36 -10.42 -17.05
N GLY A 196 -1.81 -11.61 -17.25
CA GLY A 196 -2.17 -12.82 -16.52
C GLY A 196 -1.48 -12.91 -15.15
N HIS A 197 -1.94 -13.85 -14.33
CA HIS A 197 -1.33 -14.11 -13.03
C HIS A 197 0.16 -14.49 -13.14
N MET A 198 0.91 -14.09 -12.11
CA MET A 198 2.30 -14.48 -11.89
C MET A 198 2.44 -15.07 -10.47
N THR A 199 3.58 -15.69 -10.19
CA THR A 199 3.93 -16.18 -8.85
C THR A 199 5.26 -15.60 -8.37
N CYS A 200 5.60 -15.88 -7.12
CA CYS A 200 6.82 -15.40 -6.49
C CYS A 200 8.07 -15.84 -7.26
N ALA A 201 8.96 -14.88 -7.56
CA ALA A 201 10.23 -15.14 -8.26
C ALA A 201 11.31 -15.76 -7.36
N GLY A 202 11.10 -15.78 -6.04
CA GLY A 202 11.96 -16.41 -5.06
C GLY A 202 11.95 -15.68 -3.71
N PRO A 203 12.44 -16.33 -2.64
CA PRO A 203 12.48 -15.73 -1.31
C PRO A 203 13.19 -14.38 -1.28
N GLY A 204 12.61 -13.41 -0.56
CA GLY A 204 13.13 -12.04 -0.43
C GLY A 204 12.95 -11.15 -1.66
N GLN A 205 12.49 -11.69 -2.80
CA GLN A 205 12.13 -10.89 -3.97
C GLN A 205 10.81 -10.16 -3.74
N LEU A 206 10.57 -9.06 -4.44
CA LEU A 206 9.26 -8.41 -4.43
C LEU A 206 8.24 -9.32 -5.12
N ALA A 207 7.07 -9.49 -4.50
CA ALA A 207 5.95 -10.17 -5.14
C ALA A 207 5.50 -9.38 -6.38
N PRO A 208 5.31 -10.02 -7.55
CA PRO A 208 4.68 -9.36 -8.68
C PRO A 208 3.30 -8.83 -8.29
N VAL A 209 2.90 -7.67 -8.80
CA VAL A 209 1.54 -7.15 -8.52
C VAL A 209 0.46 -8.09 -9.06
N MET A 210 0.77 -8.82 -10.14
CA MET A 210 -0.08 -9.87 -10.73
C MET A 210 -0.04 -11.21 -9.96
N MET A 211 0.65 -11.27 -8.82
CA MET A 211 0.56 -12.40 -7.91
C MET A 211 -0.67 -12.25 -7.03
N GLN A 212 -1.38 -13.36 -6.81
CA GLN A 212 -2.50 -13.41 -5.86
C GLN A 212 -1.98 -13.42 -4.42
N GLN A 213 -1.41 -12.29 -3.96
CA GLN A 213 -0.70 -12.19 -2.68
C GLN A 213 -1.59 -12.53 -1.47
N ILE A 214 -2.90 -12.32 -1.59
CA ILE A 214 -3.90 -12.76 -0.59
C ILE A 214 -3.90 -14.29 -0.36
N LYS A 215 -3.44 -15.09 -1.33
CA LYS A 215 -3.30 -16.55 -1.23
C LYS A 215 -1.96 -16.97 -0.62
N GLY A 216 -1.13 -16.01 -0.21
CA GLY A 216 0.19 -16.22 0.41
C GLY A 216 1.32 -15.70 -0.48
N LEU A 217 2.43 -15.30 0.17
CA LEU A 217 3.57 -14.65 -0.50
C LEU A 217 4.66 -15.61 -0.98
N HIS A 218 4.62 -16.89 -0.59
CA HIS A 218 5.61 -17.91 -0.98
C HIS A 218 7.08 -17.48 -0.80
N GLY A 219 7.37 -16.71 0.26
CA GLY A 219 8.70 -16.19 0.58
C GLY A 219 9.04 -14.84 -0.05
N CYS A 220 8.23 -14.33 -0.98
CA CYS A 220 8.38 -12.97 -1.49
C CYS A 220 8.01 -11.93 -0.41
N THR A 221 8.51 -10.72 -0.60
CA THR A 221 8.08 -9.54 0.15
C THR A 221 6.85 -8.94 -0.52
N ALA A 222 5.84 -8.55 0.27
CA ALA A 222 4.63 -7.90 -0.23
C ALA A 222 4.94 -6.66 -1.07
N ASN A 223 4.18 -6.44 -2.15
CA ASN A 223 4.41 -5.32 -3.05
C ASN A 223 3.13 -4.92 -3.78
N ALA A 224 2.79 -3.63 -3.72
CA ALA A 224 1.56 -3.09 -4.29
C ALA A 224 1.68 -2.57 -5.73
N TRP A 225 2.89 -2.52 -6.29
CA TRP A 225 3.18 -1.74 -7.49
C TRP A 225 3.75 -2.58 -8.63
N PRO A 226 3.32 -2.35 -9.89
CA PRO A 226 3.87 -3.03 -11.06
C PRO A 226 5.37 -2.81 -11.25
N TYR A 227 5.87 -1.59 -10.98
CA TYR A 227 7.29 -1.24 -11.16
C TYR A 227 8.00 -1.04 -9.81
N ASP A 228 9.27 -1.46 -9.73
CA ASP A 228 10.13 -1.20 -8.59
C ASP A 228 10.59 0.27 -8.54
N LYS A 229 11.33 0.64 -7.49
CA LYS A 229 11.88 2.00 -7.32
C LYS A 229 12.83 2.44 -8.44
N ASN A 230 13.41 1.49 -9.18
CA ASN A 230 14.31 1.73 -10.30
C ASN A 230 13.56 1.78 -11.65
N GLY A 231 12.24 1.56 -11.65
CA GLY A 231 11.42 1.53 -12.86
C GLY A 231 11.43 0.20 -13.61
N ARG A 232 11.88 -0.89 -12.99
CA ARG A 232 11.83 -2.23 -13.58
C ARG A 232 10.50 -2.88 -13.24
N LEU A 233 9.87 -3.56 -14.20
CA LEU A 233 8.67 -4.34 -13.94
C LEU A 233 9.01 -5.45 -12.92
N VAL A 234 8.23 -5.53 -11.84
CA VAL A 234 8.33 -6.61 -10.86
C VAL A 234 7.59 -7.81 -11.43
N SER A 235 8.35 -8.78 -11.95
CA SER A 235 7.83 -9.96 -12.62
C SER A 235 8.26 -11.26 -11.93
N GLY A 236 7.48 -12.31 -12.13
CA GLY A 236 7.82 -13.68 -11.73
C GLY A 236 7.29 -14.69 -12.75
N PRO A 237 7.40 -16.00 -12.48
CA PRO A 237 6.88 -17.02 -13.38
C PRO A 237 5.37 -16.85 -13.58
N HIS A 238 4.89 -17.07 -14.80
CA HIS A 238 3.46 -17.04 -15.10
C HIS A 238 2.74 -18.25 -14.50
N VAL A 239 1.51 -18.02 -14.04
CA VAL A 239 0.60 -19.10 -13.64
C VAL A 239 -0.32 -19.39 -14.83
N THR A 240 -0.31 -20.63 -15.29
CA THR A 240 -1.21 -21.15 -16.33
C THR A 240 -2.47 -21.72 -15.73
#